data_AF-A0A2A5MAC9-F1
#
_entry.id   AF-A0A2A5MAC9-F1
#
_cell.length_a   1.000
_cell.length_b   1.000
_cell.length_c   1.000
_cell.angle_alpha   90.00
_cell.angle_beta   90.00
_cell.angle_gamma   90.00
#
_symmetry.space_group_name_H-M   'P 1'
#
loop_
_entity.id
_entity.type
_entity.pdbx_description
1 polymer ?
#
loop_
_entity_poly.entity_id
_entity_poly.type
_entity_poly.pdbx_seq_one_letter_code
_entity_poly.pdbx_strand_id
1 'polypeptide(L)' 'ELGNKDVIAPAVKKGDKELKEFIDNLIIKLGQEQFFHKAYDETLKVHFGDDVKADDVVIEGGKI' A
#
# COMPACT_ATOMS: atom_id res chain seq x y z
N GLU A 1 3.07 19.15 8.06
CA GLU A 1 3.57 17.98 8.83
C GLU A 1 5.05 18.15 9.08
N LEU A 2 5.58 17.62 10.19
CA LEU A 2 7.00 17.72 10.51
C LEU A 2 7.62 16.33 10.40
N GLY A 3 8.48 16.12 9.40
CA GLY A 3 9.22 14.86 9.19
C GLY A 3 9.09 14.29 7.76
N ASN A 4 9.95 13.32 7.43
CA ASN A 4 9.83 12.53 6.21
C ASN A 4 8.70 11.50 6.37
N LYS A 5 7.85 11.36 5.35
CA LYS A 5 6.88 10.26 5.29
C LYS A 5 7.57 9.03 4.74
N ASP A 6 7.94 8.12 5.63
CA ASP A 6 8.40 6.80 5.25
C ASP A 6 7.20 5.92 4.84
N VAL A 7 7.41 5.05 3.86
CA VAL A 7 6.37 4.14 3.35
C VAL A 7 6.86 2.70 3.37
N ILE A 8 5.92 1.76 3.50
CA ILE A 8 6.19 0.33 3.38
C ILE A 8 5.99 -0.07 1.91
N ALA A 9 7.01 -0.69 1.30
CA ALA A 9 6.97 -1.11 -0.10
C ALA A 9 7.57 -2.52 -0.28
N PRO A 10 7.07 -3.31 -1.25
CA PRO A 10 7.73 -4.55 -1.66
C PRO A 10 9.14 -4.27 -2.22
N ALA A 11 10.06 -5.20 -1.98
CA ALA A 11 11.42 -5.13 -2.48
C ALA A 11 11.74 -6.31 -3.40
N VAL A 12 12.57 -6.06 -4.41
CA VAL A 12 13.14 -7.08 -5.30
C VAL A 12 14.66 -7.05 -5.23
N LYS A 13 15.32 -8.08 -5.76
CA LYS A 13 16.77 -8.10 -5.87
C LYS A 13 17.24 -6.96 -6.77
N LYS A 14 18.36 -6.34 -6.40
CA LYS A 14 18.96 -5.25 -7.20
C LYS A 14 19.26 -5.73 -8.62
N GLY A 15 18.60 -5.10 -9.59
CA GLY A 15 18.74 -5.41 -11.01
C GLY A 15 17.53 -6.14 -11.63
N ASP A 16 16.63 -6.69 -10.82
CA ASP A 16 15.45 -7.45 -11.29
C ASP A 16 14.33 -6.50 -11.75
N LYS A 17 14.54 -5.87 -12.90
CA LYS A 17 13.62 -4.86 -13.44
C LYS A 17 12.27 -5.45 -13.85
N GLU A 18 12.28 -6.63 -14.46
CA GLU A 18 11.06 -7.28 -14.97
C GLU A 18 10.11 -7.63 -13.84
N LEU A 19 10.62 -8.16 -12.73
CA LEU A 19 9.82 -8.46 -11.55
C LEU A 19 9.33 -7.17 -10.87
N LYS A 20 10.18 -6.15 -10.79
CA LYS A 20 9.79 -4.85 -10.27
C LYS A 20 8.62 -4.27 -11.07
N GLU A 21 8.74 -4.21 -12.39
CA GLU A 21 7.72 -3.67 -13.29
C GLU A 21 6.41 -4.47 -13.23
N PHE A 22 6.50 -5.79 -13.11
CA PHE A 22 5.34 -6.64 -12.90
C PHE A 22 4.60 -6.28 -11.59
N ILE A 23 5.34 -6.14 -10.48
CA ILE A 23 4.76 -5.81 -9.17
C ILE A 23 4.19 -4.38 -9.18
N ASP A 24 4.91 -3.41 -9.76
CA ASP A 24 4.46 -2.02 -9.86
C ASP A 24 3.13 -1.93 -10.64
N ASN A 25 3.06 -2.57 -11.81
CA ASN A 25 1.86 -2.58 -12.63
C ASN A 25 0.68 -3.28 -11.93
N LEU A 26 0.96 -4.36 -11.21
CA LEU A 26 -0.05 -5.05 -10.41
C LEU A 26 -0.58 -4.14 -9.28
N ILE A 27 0.30 -3.47 -8.54
CA ILE A 27 -0.09 -2.55 -7.46
C ILE A 27 -0.97 -1.43 -8.01
N ILE A 28 -0.60 -0.82 -9.14
CA ILE A 28 -1.42 0.21 -9.81
C ILE A 28 -2.81 -0.32 -10.16
N LYS A 29 -2.90 -1.53 -10.72
CA LYS A 29 -4.18 -2.17 -11.05
C LYS A 29 -5.02 -2.41 -9.79
N LEU A 30 -4.43 -2.97 -8.74
CA LEU A 30 -5.11 -3.23 -7.47
C LEU A 30 -5.65 -1.94 -6.84
N GLY A 31 -4.95 -0.82 -7.00
CA GLY A 31 -5.41 0.51 -6.60
C GLY A 31 -6.75 0.93 -7.23
N GLN A 32 -6.98 0.56 -8.49
CA GLN A 32 -8.24 0.84 -9.19
C GLN A 32 -9.41 0.03 -8.63
N GLU A 33 -9.13 -1.05 -7.91
CA GLU A 33 -10.12 -1.98 -7.35
C GLU A 33 -10.36 -1.75 -5.84
N GLN A 34 -9.73 -0.73 -5.24
CA GLN A 34 -9.74 -0.45 -3.80
C GLN A 34 -9.28 -1.66 -2.98
N PHE A 35 -8.27 -2.37 -3.51
CA PHE A 35 -7.80 -3.63 -2.94
C PHE A 35 -7.24 -3.45 -1.54
N PHE A 36 -6.41 -2.44 -1.31
CA PHE A 36 -5.73 -2.27 -0.02
C PHE A 36 -6.68 -1.75 1.07
N HIS A 37 -7.71 -0.98 0.71
CA HIS A 37 -8.80 -0.65 1.65
C HIS A 37 -9.58 -1.89 2.09
N LYS A 38 -9.92 -2.78 1.14
CA LYS A 38 -10.58 -4.05 1.47
C LYS A 38 -9.67 -4.93 2.35
N ALA A 39 -8.39 -5.00 2.03
CA ALA A 39 -7.42 -5.72 2.85
C ALA A 39 -7.30 -5.13 4.26
N TYR A 40 -7.33 -3.79 4.41
CA TYR A 40 -7.35 -3.14 5.73
C TYR A 40 -8.59 -3.55 6.53
N ASP A 41 -9.78 -3.49 5.94
CA ASP A 41 -11.02 -3.88 6.60
C ASP A 41 -10.99 -5.37 7.04
N GLU A 42 -10.43 -6.25 6.21
CA GLU A 42 -10.37 -7.70 6.48
C GLU A 42 -9.29 -8.09 7.49
N THR A 43 -8.16 -7.38 7.53
CA THR A 43 -6.95 -7.86 8.22
C THR A 43 -6.39 -6.93 9.29
N LEU A 44 -6.70 -5.64 9.25
CA LEU A 44 -6.09 -4.64 10.12
C LEU A 44 -7.08 -3.91 11.01
N LYS A 45 -8.27 -3.61 10.50
CA LYS A 45 -9.27 -2.78 11.19
C LYS A 45 -9.62 -3.24 12.60
N VAL A 46 -9.73 -4.55 12.80
CA VAL A 46 -10.03 -5.18 14.11
C VAL A 46 -8.94 -4.90 15.16
N HIS A 47 -7.74 -4.55 14.72
CA HIS A 47 -6.59 -4.28 15.59
C HIS A 47 -6.37 -2.78 15.85
N PHE A 48 -7.14 -1.89 15.23
CA PHE A 48 -7.06 -0.45 15.40
C PHE A 48 -8.26 0.11 16.19
N GLY A 49 -8.08 1.26 16.82
CA GLY A 49 -9.18 2.02 17.40
C GLY A 49 -10.04 2.68 16.32
N ASP A 50 -11.30 2.99 16.64
CA ASP A 50 -12.25 3.63 15.72
C ASP A 50 -11.81 5.04 15.26
N ASP A 51 -10.81 5.63 15.93
CA ASP A 51 -10.20 6.91 15.60
C ASP A 51 -9.15 6.84 14.48
N VAL A 52 -8.65 5.63 14.16
CA VAL A 52 -7.68 5.41 13.08
C VAL A 52 -8.41 5.22 11.75
N LYS A 53 -8.15 6.11 10.80
CA LYS A 53 -8.74 6.03 9.46
C LYS A 53 -7.89 5.15 8.55
N ALA A 54 -8.54 4.40 7.68
CA ALA A 54 -7.86 3.56 6.68
C ALA A 54 -6.91 4.40 5.81
N ASP A 55 -7.30 5.62 5.42
CA ASP A 55 -6.48 6.55 4.62
C ASP A 55 -5.17 6.98 5.30
N ASP A 56 -5.06 6.86 6.63
CA ASP A 56 -3.82 7.17 7.36
C ASP A 56 -2.83 5.99 7.31
N VAL A 57 -3.27 4.81 6.84
CA VAL A 57 -2.50 3.55 6.83
C VAL A 57 -2.31 3.02 5.41
N VAL A 58 -3.31 3.19 4.54
CA VAL A 58 -3.40 2.57 3.22
C VAL A 58 -2.92 3.51 2.12
N ILE A 59 -2.16 2.97 1.17
CA ILE A 59 -1.77 3.65 -0.07
C ILE A 59 -2.29 2.83 -1.24
N GLU A 60 -3.22 3.38 -2.03
CA GLU A 60 -3.76 2.72 -3.21
C GLU A 60 -2.91 3.02 -4.46
N GLY A 61 -2.46 1.97 -5.13
CA GLY A 61 -1.74 2.10 -6.40
C GLY A 61 -0.35 2.75 -6.30
N GLY A 62 0.25 2.81 -5.12
CA GLY A 62 1.59 3.36 -4.91
C GLY A 62 1.71 4.86 -5.15
N LYS A 63 0.60 5.60 -5.12
CA LYS A 63 0.56 7.06 -5.28
C LYS A 63 0.52 7.74 -3.92
N ILE A 64 1.44 8.67 -3.67
CA ILE A 64 1.61 9.43 -2.42
C ILE A 64 1.29 10.90 -2.69
#